data_AF-A0A453PCK8-F1
#
_entry.id   AF-A0A453PCK8-F1
#
_cell.length_a   1.000
_cell.length_b   1.000
_cell.length_c   1.000
_cell.angle_alpha   90.00
_cell.angle_beta   90.00
_cell.angle_gamma   90.00
#
_symmetry.space_group_name_H-M   'P 1'
#
loop_
_entity.id
_entity.type
_entity.pdbx_description
1 polymer ?
#
loop_
_entity_poly.entity_id
_entity_poly.type
_entity_poly.pdbx_seq_one_letter_code
_entity_poly.pdbx_strand_id
1 'polypeptide(L)'
;VRSNPLGAVGFMGDSRLMNVAITRARRHVTVVCDTSTICHSTFLARLLRHIRRYGQVKHVAPGSLDGVSGLGFSQPTLPSIS
;
A
#
# COMPACT_ATOMS: atom_id res chain seq x y z
N VAL A 1 2.34 9.43 0.07
CA VAL A 1 3.22 10.63 -0.05
C VAL A 1 4.12 10.55 -1.28
N ARG A 2 4.72 9.41 -1.61
CA ARG A 2 5.47 9.21 -2.86
C ARG A 2 4.62 8.43 -3.88
N SER A 3 4.46 9.00 -5.08
CA SER A 3 3.92 8.36 -6.28
C SER A 3 4.65 8.99 -7.46
N ASN A 4 5.48 8.22 -8.16
CA ASN A 4 6.26 8.72 -9.29
C ASN A 4 6.66 7.56 -10.22
N PRO A 5 6.81 7.82 -11.53
CA PRO A 5 7.18 6.78 -12.50
C PRO A 5 8.61 6.26 -12.33
N LEU A 6 9.47 6.96 -11.57
CA LEU A 6 10.85 6.57 -11.33
C LEU A 6 11.01 5.55 -10.19
N GLY A 7 9.94 5.22 -9.46
CA GLY A 7 10.02 4.31 -8.33
C GLY A 7 10.80 4.86 -7.13
N ALA A 8 11.05 6.17 -7.08
CA ALA A 8 11.86 6.79 -6.04
C ALA A 8 11.08 6.88 -4.72
N VAL A 9 11.46 6.04 -3.76
CA VAL A 9 10.85 5.99 -2.41
C VAL A 9 11.49 6.97 -1.42
N GLY A 10 12.75 7.37 -1.64
CA GLY A 10 13.51 8.23 -0.74
C GLY A 10 13.60 7.64 0.68
N PHE A 11 13.44 8.50 1.70
CA PHE A 11 13.51 8.10 3.11
C PHE A 11 12.46 7.04 3.53
N MET A 12 11.40 6.83 2.75
CA MET A 12 10.41 5.78 3.04
C MET A 12 11.01 4.37 2.92
N GLY A 13 12.15 4.21 2.23
CA GLY A 13 12.88 2.96 2.17
C GLY A 13 13.63 2.60 3.46
N ASP A 14 13.77 3.53 4.42
CA ASP A 14 14.39 3.26 5.71
C ASP A 14 13.45 2.44 6.60
N SER A 15 13.86 1.21 6.90
CA SER A 15 13.09 0.27 7.72
C SER A 15 12.87 0.76 9.15
N ARG A 16 13.78 1.58 9.70
CA ARG A 16 13.64 2.14 11.06
C ARG A 16 12.49 3.15 11.10
N LEU A 17 12.42 4.03 10.10
CA LEU A 17 11.34 5.01 9.99
C LEU A 17 9.98 4.33 9.80
N MET A 18 9.94 3.29 8.96
CA MET A 18 8.70 2.56 8.72
C MET A 18 8.26 1.76 9.96
N ASN A 19 9.19 1.15 10.70
CA ASN A 19 8.87 0.47 11.95
C ASN A 19 8.24 1.41 12.97
N VAL A 20 8.81 2.61 13.12
CA VAL A 20 8.21 3.66 13.97
C VAL A 20 6.80 3.94 13.48
N ALA A 21 6.59 4.22 12.20
CA ALA A 21 5.28 4.57 11.65
C ALA A 21 4.20 3.50 11.91
N ILE A 22 4.52 2.23 11.68
CA ILE A 22 3.55 1.12 11.79
C ILE A 22 3.21 0.82 13.25
N THR A 23 4.19 0.89 14.16
CA THR A 23 4.01 0.51 15.56
C THR A 23 3.34 1.58 16.43
N ARG A 24 3.05 2.77 15.88
CA ARG A 24 2.30 3.81 16.60
C ARG A 24 0.84 3.47 16.86
N ALA A 25 0.23 2.64 16.02
CA ALA A 25 -1.19 2.37 16.12
C ALA A 25 -1.52 1.43 17.28
N ARG A 26 -2.57 1.75 18.04
CA ARG A 26 -3.04 0.92 19.17
C ARG A 26 -4.19 -0.03 18.82
N ARG A 27 -4.99 0.32 17.80
CA ARG A 27 -6.22 -0.42 17.45
C ARG A 27 -6.30 -0.79 15.97
N HIS A 28 -5.86 0.08 15.07
CA HIS A 28 -5.93 -0.16 13.63
C HIS A 28 -4.84 0.62 12.90
N VAL A 29 -4.15 -0.05 11.96
CA VAL A 29 -3.18 0.56 11.03
C VAL A 29 -3.79 0.54 9.64
N THR A 30 -3.82 1.70 8.97
CA THR A 30 -4.19 1.79 7.56
C THR A 30 -3.04 2.38 6.77
N VAL A 31 -2.63 1.69 5.71
CA VAL A 31 -1.54 2.11 4.83
C VAL A 31 -2.13 2.50 3.48
N VAL A 32 -2.01 3.78 3.12
CA VAL A 32 -2.37 4.29 1.79
C VAL A 32 -1.10 4.50 1.00
N CYS A 33 -0.97 3.79 -0.13
CA CYS A 33 0.25 3.78 -0.91
C CYS A 33 -0.02 3.51 -2.39
N ASP A 34 0.88 4.03 -3.23
CA ASP A 34 0.95 3.68 -4.63
C ASP A 34 1.90 2.48 -4.79
N THR A 35 1.31 1.33 -5.15
CA THR A 35 2.06 0.06 -5.28
C THR A 35 3.12 0.14 -6.37
N SER A 36 2.90 0.92 -7.43
CA SER A 36 3.88 1.06 -8.52
C SER A 36 5.18 1.73 -8.05
N THR A 37 5.07 2.67 -7.11
CA THR A 37 6.22 3.38 -6.55
C THR A 37 6.89 2.60 -5.41
N ILE A 38 6.12 2.05 -4.47
CA ILE A 38 6.72 1.49 -3.24
C ILE A 38 7.29 0.08 -3.40
N CYS A 39 6.90 -0.65 -4.46
CA CYS A 39 7.45 -1.99 -4.75
C CYS A 39 8.93 -1.96 -5.16
N HIS A 40 9.51 -0.79 -5.47
CA HIS A 40 10.94 -0.66 -5.76
C HIS A 40 11.84 -0.87 -4.52
N SER A 41 11.28 -0.80 -3.30
CA SER A 41 11.99 -1.18 -2.08
C SER A 41 11.62 -2.61 -1.67
N THR A 42 12.62 -3.47 -1.50
CA THR A 42 12.43 -4.87 -1.08
C THR A 42 11.75 -4.97 0.28
N PHE A 43 12.08 -4.08 1.21
CA PHE A 43 11.46 -4.03 2.54
C PHE A 43 9.98 -3.65 2.47
N LEU A 44 9.63 -2.59 1.74
CA LEU A 44 8.24 -2.16 1.57
C LEU A 44 7.40 -3.17 0.80
N ALA A 45 7.97 -3.82 -0.22
CA ALA A 45 7.31 -4.90 -0.94
C ALA A 45 6.99 -6.09 -0.03
N ARG A 46 7.90 -6.46 0.90
CA ARG A 46 7.66 -7.51 1.90
C ARG A 46 6.55 -7.11 2.88
N LEU A 47 6.53 -5.85 3.33
CA LEU A 47 5.46 -5.32 4.16
C LEU A 47 4.10 -5.41 3.45
N LEU A 48 4.01 -4.98 2.19
CA LEU A 48 2.78 -5.09 1.41
C LEU A 48 2.31 -6.54 1.26
N ARG A 49 3.24 -7.47 1.03
CA ARG A 49 2.91 -8.89 0.95
C ARG A 49 2.35 -9.42 2.26
N HIS A 50 2.90 -8.98 3.40
CA HIS A 50 2.37 -9.30 4.72
C HIS A 50 0.94 -8.74 4.90
N ILE A 51 0.72 -7.47 4.58
CA ILE A 51 -0.60 -6.84 4.68
C ILE A 51 -1.63 -7.54 3.77
N ARG A 52 -1.25 -7.96 2.56
CA ARG A 52 -2.13 -8.72 1.67
C ARG A 52 -2.51 -10.09 2.20
N ARG A 53 -1.61 -10.74 2.94
CA ARG A 53 -1.84 -12.08 3.48
C ARG A 53 -2.73 -12.06 4.72
N TYR A 54 -2.59 -11.04 5.57
CA TYR A 54 -3.22 -11.02 6.90
C TYR A 54 -4.23 -9.89 7.12
N GLY A 55 -4.24 -8.87 6.26
CA GLY A 55 -5.06 -7.68 6.38
C GLY A 55 -6.03 -7.49 5.22
N GLN A 56 -6.81 -6.42 5.30
CA GLN A 56 -7.74 -6.01 4.25
C GLN A 56 -7.05 -5.08 3.25
N VAL A 57 -7.18 -5.36 1.96
CA VAL A 57 -6.56 -4.57 0.88
C VAL A 57 -7.64 -4.11 -0.09
N LYS A 58 -7.60 -2.82 -0.42
CA LYS A 58 -8.52 -2.19 -1.37
C LYS A 58 -7.73 -1.42 -2.42
N HIS A 59 -8.25 -1.43 -3.64
CA HIS A 59 -7.70 -0.67 -4.76
C HIS A 59 -8.71 0.38 -5.21
N VAL A 60 -8.19 1.52 -5.64
CA VAL A 60 -9.01 2.53 -6.31
C VAL A 60 -9.23 2.05 -7.74
N ALA A 61 -10.48 1.78 -8.11
CA ALA A 61 -10.83 1.47 -9.50
C ALA A 61 -10.73 2.76 -10.33
N PRO A 62 -10.07 2.74 -11.51
CA PRO A 62 -10.07 3.88 -12.41
C PRO A 62 -11.52 4.16 -12.84
N GLY A 63 -12.10 5.25 -12.33
CA GLY A 63 -13.50 5.63 -12.58
C GLY A 63 -14.39 5.81 -11.34
N SER A 64 -13.92 5.51 -10.12
CA SER A 64 -14.76 5.62 -8.90
C SER A 64 -14.84 7.04 -8.29
N LEU A 65 -14.50 8.08 -9.04
CA LEU A 65 -14.51 9.47 -8.56
C LEU A 65 -15.90 10.12 -8.56
N ASP A 66 -16.90 9.46 -9.15
CA ASP A 66 -18.28 9.87 -9.04
C ASP A 66 -18.82 9.41 -7.68
N GLY A 67 -18.96 10.34 -6.75
CA GLY A 67 -19.25 10.15 -5.32
C GLY A 67 -20.59 9.48 -4.96
N VAL A 68 -21.09 8.57 -5.78
CA VAL A 68 -22.31 7.77 -5.56
C VAL A 68 -22.04 6.34 -6.00
N SER A 69 -21.37 5.57 -5.15
CA SER A 69 -21.64 4.13 -4.99
C SER A 69 -20.81 3.61 -3.82
N GLY A 70 -21.49 2.87 -2.95
CA GLY A 70 -20.97 2.40 -1.68
C GLY A 70 -19.64 1.65 -1.83
N LEU A 71 -18.93 1.57 -0.70
CA LEU A 71 -17.69 0.82 -0.48
C LEU A 71 -17.86 -0.66 -0.87
N GLY A 72 -17.91 -0.96 -2.17
CA GLY A 72 -18.03 -2.28 -2.74
C GLY A 72 -16.75 -3.04 -2.50
N PHE A 73 -16.81 -3.99 -1.57
CA PHE A 73 -15.74 -4.92 -1.25
C PHE A 73 -15.61 -5.96 -2.38
N SER A 74 -14.91 -5.62 -3.45
CA SER A 74 -14.41 -6.61 -4.41
C SER A 74 -12.89 -6.49 -4.50
N GLN A 75 -12.21 -7.58 -4.20
CA GLN A 75 -10.76 -7.66 -4.07
C GLN A 75 -10.17 -7.95 -5.47
N PRO A 76 -9.49 -7.00 -6.13
CA PRO A 76 -8.85 -7.29 -7.40
C PRO A 76 -7.52 -8.01 -7.16
N THR A 77 -7.30 -9.10 -7.88
CA THR A 77 -6.04 -9.86 -7.91
C THR A 77 -4.94 -9.02 -8.54
N LEU A 78 -3.89 -8.72 -7.78
CA LEU A 78 -2.68 -8.10 -8.32
C LEU A 78 -1.80 -9.11 -9.04
N PRO A 79 -1.00 -8.66 -10.02
CA PRO A 79 -0.12 -9.54 -10.77
C PRO A 79 0.92 -10.19 -9.86
N SER A 80 1.18 -11.47 -10.10
CA SER A 80 2.24 -12.26 -9.48
C SER A 80 3.58 -11.64 -9.83
N ILE A 81 4.29 -11.12 -8.83
CA ILE A 81 5.70 -10.75 -8.97
C ILE A 81 6.51 -12.02 -8.73
N SER A 82 7.13 -12.53 -9.81
CA SER A 82 8.18 -13.55 -9.76
C SER A 82 9.45 -13.00 -9.12
#